data_AF-A0A7S1VGK7-F1
#
_entry.id   AF-A0A7S1VGK7-F1
#
_cell.length_a   1.000
_cell.length_b   1.000
_cell.length_c   1.000
_cell.angle_alpha   90.00
_cell.angle_beta   90.00
_cell.angle_gamma   90.00
#
_symmetry.space_group_name_H-M   'P 1'
#
loop_
_entity.id
_entity.type
_entity.pdbx_description
1 polymer ?
#
loop_
_entity_poly.entity_id
_entity_poly.type
_entity_poly.pdbx_seq_one_letter_code
_entity_poly.pdbx_strand_id
1 'polypeptide(L)'
;DSDSDSDTGDVDLEAASATGGGGTAPALGHSFTYTYTTGSGEKKERTVLLDETDELFVKYRHLHIAKVNEQVGRDLKAFLAANEAAQFGSKKDKTLADVSAALRDRPQYTAALQRYSTHQELARLCMSRFNGENLTSLAEVEQTLATGETADGKAPKSIKGEVTQQLMSPGVSAANKQRLLMLYLAASQGLDEKTKSAMLDMAALSEAQARAVRNLGWLGVHATAASADSKKAKKKKG
;
A
#
# COMPACT_ATOMS: atom_id res chain seq x y z
N ASP A 1 6.14 30.44 -29.31
CA ASP A 1 6.12 29.23 -28.48
C ASP A 1 5.03 29.34 -27.45
N SER A 2 4.03 28.49 -27.63
CA SER A 2 2.79 28.42 -26.86
C SER A 2 2.99 27.48 -25.68
N ASP A 3 3.03 28.03 -24.48
CA ASP A 3 2.89 27.28 -23.22
C ASP A 3 1.45 26.78 -23.11
N SER A 4 1.28 25.48 -23.31
CA SER A 4 0.03 24.77 -23.03
C SER A 4 0.01 24.41 -21.54
N ASP A 5 -0.65 25.26 -20.76
CA ASP A 5 -1.11 24.93 -19.40
C ASP A 5 -1.95 23.65 -19.45
N SER A 6 -1.39 22.56 -18.91
CA SER A 6 -2.13 21.33 -18.65
C SER A 6 -3.03 21.55 -17.45
N ASP A 7 -4.23 22.06 -17.72
CA ASP A 7 -5.36 22.15 -16.80
C ASP A 7 -5.74 20.74 -16.30
N THR A 8 -5.16 20.34 -15.18
CA THR A 8 -5.64 19.21 -14.38
C THR A 8 -6.87 19.69 -13.63
N GLY A 9 -8.01 19.72 -14.33
CA GLY A 9 -9.31 20.01 -13.74
C GLY A 9 -9.59 19.03 -12.60
N ASP A 10 -9.40 19.50 -11.37
CA ASP A 10 -9.92 18.89 -10.15
C ASP A 10 -11.44 18.87 -10.28
N VAL A 11 -11.97 17.68 -10.54
CA VAL A 11 -13.42 17.47 -10.61
C VAL A 11 -13.92 17.35 -9.18
N ASP A 12 -14.34 18.47 -8.59
CA ASP A 12 -15.01 18.52 -7.29
C ASP A 12 -16.30 17.66 -7.34
N LEU A 13 -16.16 16.42 -6.90
CA LEU A 13 -17.22 15.41 -6.85
C LEU A 13 -17.87 15.42 -5.47
N GLU A 14 -18.68 16.44 -5.21
CA GLU A 14 -19.42 16.59 -3.96
C GLU A 14 -20.92 16.84 -4.21
N ALA A 15 -21.72 15.95 -3.60
CA ALA A 15 -23.14 16.05 -3.20
C ALA A 15 -23.91 14.76 -3.49
N ALA A 16 -23.95 13.86 -2.50
CA ALA A 16 -25.08 12.94 -2.28
C ALA A 16 -24.97 12.33 -0.87
N SER A 17 -25.69 12.93 0.08
CA SER A 17 -25.98 12.34 1.38
C SER A 17 -27.09 11.30 1.24
N ALA A 18 -26.89 10.11 1.82
CA ALA A 18 -27.97 9.16 2.05
C ALA A 18 -27.78 8.50 3.42
N THR A 19 -28.88 8.52 4.17
CA THR A 19 -29.11 7.98 5.51
C THR A 19 -29.39 6.46 5.49
N GLY A 20 -29.15 5.80 6.63
CA GLY A 20 -29.53 4.41 6.95
C GLY A 20 -28.29 3.56 7.25
N GLY A 21 -28.21 2.72 8.29
CA GLY A 21 -29.15 2.15 9.25
C GLY A 21 -28.45 0.87 9.75
N GLY A 22 -28.39 0.63 11.07
CA GLY A 22 -27.47 -0.33 11.69
C GLY A 22 -27.76 -1.83 11.47
N GLY A 23 -26.80 -2.67 11.90
CA GLY A 23 -27.02 -4.11 12.16
C GLY A 23 -26.05 -5.10 11.50
N THR A 24 -24.92 -5.35 12.16
CA THR A 24 -24.17 -6.62 12.32
C THR A 24 -24.18 -7.72 11.24
N ALA A 25 -23.01 -7.95 10.62
CA ALA A 25 -22.34 -9.26 10.44
C ALA A 25 -20.88 -9.01 9.98
N PRO A 26 -19.87 -9.79 10.42
CA PRO A 26 -18.50 -9.61 9.94
C PRO A 26 -18.41 -10.20 8.53
N ALA A 27 -18.56 -9.35 7.51
CA ALA A 27 -18.24 -9.74 6.15
C ALA A 27 -16.75 -10.06 6.07
N LEU A 28 -16.40 -11.16 5.41
CA LEU A 28 -15.04 -11.63 5.08
C LEU A 28 -14.24 -10.66 4.18
N GLY A 29 -14.63 -9.39 4.09
CA GLY A 29 -13.96 -8.35 3.30
C GLY A 29 -13.24 -7.34 4.20
N HIS A 30 -12.19 -6.74 3.66
CA HIS A 30 -11.48 -5.68 4.35
C HIS A 30 -12.30 -4.39 4.27
N SER A 31 -12.72 -3.84 5.41
CA SER A 31 -13.39 -2.54 5.44
C SER A 31 -12.37 -1.41 5.35
N PHE A 32 -12.64 -0.40 4.52
CA PHE A 32 -11.86 0.82 4.43
C PHE A 32 -12.71 2.02 4.86
N THR A 33 -12.21 2.78 5.83
CA THR A 33 -12.89 3.98 6.35
C THR A 33 -12.06 5.21 6.04
N TYR A 34 -12.69 6.24 5.48
CA TYR A 34 -12.05 7.50 5.16
C TYR A 34 -12.96 8.68 5.47
N THR A 35 -12.35 9.84 5.73
CA THR A 35 -13.07 11.09 5.96
C THR A 35 -13.14 11.89 4.66
N TYR A 36 -14.32 12.40 4.33
CA TYR A 36 -14.55 13.31 3.20
C TYR A 36 -15.29 14.56 3.70
N THR A 37 -15.18 15.66 2.96
CA THR A 37 -15.80 16.94 3.31
C THR A 37 -16.99 17.17 2.41
N THR A 38 -18.19 17.33 2.99
CA THR A 38 -19.39 17.64 2.23
C THR A 38 -19.33 19.04 1.62
N GLY A 39 -20.19 19.34 0.63
CA GLY A 39 -20.35 20.67 0.06
C GLY A 39 -20.80 21.73 1.06
N SER A 40 -21.30 21.32 2.24
CA SER A 40 -21.59 22.18 3.38
C SER A 40 -20.38 22.42 4.30
N GLY A 41 -19.20 21.88 3.96
CA GLY A 41 -17.96 21.94 4.76
C GLY A 41 -17.92 20.95 5.93
N GLU A 42 -18.89 20.04 6.05
CA GLU A 42 -18.97 19.08 7.15
C GLU A 42 -18.07 17.88 6.87
N LYS A 43 -17.22 17.49 7.82
CA LYS A 43 -16.44 16.25 7.69
C LYS A 43 -17.31 15.05 8.03
N LYS A 44 -17.41 14.09 7.11
CA LYS A 44 -18.13 12.82 7.30
C LYS A 44 -17.20 11.65 7.09
N GLU A 45 -17.46 10.58 7.82
CA GLU A 45 -16.79 9.30 7.59
C GLU A 45 -17.62 8.44 6.63
N ARG A 46 -16.93 7.74 5.74
CA ARG A 46 -17.50 6.68 4.91
C ARG A 46 -16.72 5.41 5.15
N THR A 47 -17.44 4.32 5.38
CA THR A 47 -16.88 2.97 5.43
C THR A 47 -17.38 2.20 4.22
N VAL A 48 -16.44 1.60 3.48
CA VAL A 48 -16.71 0.75 2.31
C VAL A 48 -16.14 -0.64 2.54
N LEU A 49 -16.69 -1.63 1.85
CA LEU A 49 -16.15 -2.99 1.82
C LEU A 49 -15.29 -3.15 0.55
N LEU A 50 -14.05 -3.60 0.71
CA LEU A 50 -13.15 -3.96 -0.39
C LEU A 50 -13.21 -5.47 -0.59
N ASP A 51 -14.01 -5.90 -1.56
CA ASP A 51 -14.20 -7.32 -1.89
C ASP A 51 -14.42 -7.54 -3.40
N GLU A 52 -14.71 -8.78 -3.79
CA GLU A 52 -14.90 -9.16 -5.19
C GLU A 52 -16.17 -8.56 -5.85
N THR A 53 -17.06 -7.92 -5.08
CA THR A 53 -18.26 -7.25 -5.61
C THR A 53 -17.96 -5.83 -6.11
N ASP A 54 -16.81 -5.26 -5.72
CA ASP A 54 -16.31 -3.99 -6.24
C ASP A 54 -15.41 -4.22 -7.46
N GLU A 55 -15.97 -4.04 -8.65
CA GLU A 55 -15.26 -4.18 -9.93
C GLU A 55 -14.01 -3.30 -10.03
N LEU A 56 -14.02 -2.10 -9.41
CA LEU A 56 -12.86 -1.21 -9.41
C LEU A 56 -11.76 -1.76 -8.49
N PHE A 57 -12.13 -2.34 -7.34
CA PHE A 57 -11.16 -3.00 -6.47
C PHE A 57 -10.50 -4.18 -7.17
N VAL A 58 -11.28 -5.07 -7.79
CA VAL A 58 -10.75 -6.22 -8.55
C VAL A 58 -9.82 -5.76 -9.67
N LYS A 59 -10.19 -4.67 -10.36
CA LYS A 59 -9.38 -4.07 -11.43
C LYS A 59 -8.06 -3.50 -10.92
N TYR A 60 -8.05 -2.79 -9.79
CA TYR A 60 -6.90 -2.01 -9.34
C TYR A 60 -5.99 -2.70 -8.32
N ARG A 61 -6.46 -3.69 -7.57
CA ARG A 61 -5.73 -4.30 -6.43
C ARG A 61 -4.37 -4.92 -6.77
N HIS A 62 -4.10 -5.22 -8.04
CA HIS A 62 -2.84 -5.81 -8.51
C HIS A 62 -2.01 -4.84 -9.35
N LEU A 63 -2.48 -3.60 -9.57
CA LEU A 63 -1.73 -2.57 -10.26
C LEU A 63 -0.73 -1.92 -9.32
N HIS A 64 0.46 -1.61 -9.84
CA HIS A 64 1.46 -0.84 -9.10
C HIS A 64 0.89 0.53 -8.69
N ILE A 65 1.05 0.91 -7.42
CA ILE A 65 0.40 2.11 -6.84
C ILE A 65 0.66 3.39 -7.65
N ALA A 66 1.87 3.55 -8.20
CA ALA A 66 2.21 4.70 -9.05
C ALA A 66 1.34 4.84 -10.31
N LYS A 67 0.69 3.76 -10.76
CA LYS A 67 -0.21 3.74 -11.92
C LYS A 67 -1.69 3.84 -11.54
N VAL A 68 -2.03 3.56 -10.28
CA VAL A 68 -3.44 3.45 -9.86
C VAL A 68 -4.15 4.79 -10.01
N ASN A 69 -3.58 5.89 -9.51
CA ASN A 69 -4.25 7.19 -9.55
C ASN A 69 -4.51 7.67 -10.99
N GLU A 70 -3.53 7.51 -11.88
CA GLU A 70 -3.67 7.80 -13.32
C GLU A 70 -4.76 6.92 -13.95
N GLN A 71 -4.76 5.62 -13.64
CA GLN A 71 -5.72 4.68 -14.20
C GLN A 71 -7.15 4.98 -13.74
N VAL A 72 -7.36 5.26 -12.45
CA VAL A 72 -8.66 5.63 -11.88
C VAL A 72 -9.18 6.91 -12.54
N GLY A 73 -8.31 7.93 -12.70
CA GLY A 73 -8.68 9.18 -13.38
C GLY A 73 -9.06 8.99 -14.86
N ARG A 74 -8.33 8.14 -15.60
CA ARG A 74 -8.66 7.80 -16.99
C ARG A 74 -10.00 7.07 -17.09
N ASP A 75 -10.21 6.08 -16.23
CA ASP A 75 -11.44 5.27 -16.24
C ASP A 75 -12.66 6.11 -15.86
N LEU A 76 -12.51 7.02 -14.90
CA LEU A 76 -13.54 7.99 -14.56
C LEU A 76 -13.90 8.85 -15.78
N LYS A 77 -12.92 9.46 -16.46
CA LYS A 77 -13.18 10.27 -17.67
C LYS A 77 -13.88 9.45 -18.77
N ALA A 78 -13.46 8.22 -18.99
CA ALA A 78 -14.09 7.32 -19.96
C ALA A 78 -15.54 6.97 -19.57
N PHE A 79 -15.79 6.72 -18.28
CA PHE A 79 -17.13 6.48 -17.74
C PHE A 79 -18.05 7.68 -17.94
N LEU A 80 -17.56 8.91 -17.69
CA LEU A 80 -18.31 10.14 -17.91
C LEU A 80 -18.69 10.30 -19.38
N ALA A 81 -17.72 10.15 -20.30
CA ALA A 81 -17.93 10.29 -21.74
C ALA A 81 -18.89 9.23 -22.32
N ALA A 82 -18.80 7.98 -21.85
CA ALA A 82 -19.70 6.92 -22.30
C ALA A 82 -21.15 7.18 -21.89
N ASN A 83 -21.37 7.68 -20.67
CA ASN A 83 -22.71 8.02 -20.18
C ASN A 83 -23.28 9.27 -20.87
N GLU A 84 -22.42 10.24 -21.22
CA GLU A 84 -22.82 11.39 -22.04
C GLU A 84 -23.37 10.95 -23.40
N ALA A 85 -22.57 10.18 -24.14
CA ALA A 85 -22.89 9.73 -25.49
C ALA A 85 -24.17 8.88 -25.52
N ALA A 86 -24.36 8.02 -24.52
CA ALA A 86 -25.54 7.16 -24.40
C ALA A 86 -26.84 7.95 -24.12
N GLN A 87 -26.77 9.12 -23.49
CA GLN A 87 -27.97 9.85 -23.03
C GLN A 87 -28.31 11.09 -23.85
N PHE A 88 -27.31 11.81 -24.36
CA PHE A 88 -27.53 13.10 -25.03
C PHE A 88 -27.22 13.04 -26.53
N GLY A 89 -26.70 11.91 -27.03
CA GLY A 89 -26.14 11.80 -28.38
C GLY A 89 -24.88 12.65 -28.56
N SER A 90 -24.29 12.65 -29.76
CA SER A 90 -23.06 13.40 -30.05
C SER A 90 -23.27 14.92 -30.23
N LYS A 91 -24.08 15.57 -29.40
CA LYS A 91 -24.22 17.04 -29.41
C LYS A 91 -23.01 17.68 -28.74
N LYS A 92 -22.17 18.33 -29.54
CA LYS A 92 -20.81 18.80 -29.21
C LYS A 92 -20.68 19.96 -28.20
N ASP A 93 -21.77 20.44 -27.60
CA ASP A 93 -21.75 21.72 -26.87
C ASP A 93 -21.99 21.60 -25.35
N LYS A 94 -21.82 20.40 -24.76
CA LYS A 94 -21.93 20.22 -23.31
C LYS A 94 -20.59 19.93 -22.68
N THR A 95 -20.30 20.55 -21.55
CA THR A 95 -19.08 20.29 -20.80
C THR A 95 -19.24 19.04 -19.93
N LEU A 96 -18.13 18.39 -19.54
CA LEU A 96 -18.13 17.27 -18.59
C LEU A 96 -18.84 17.63 -17.27
N ALA A 97 -18.81 18.90 -16.87
CA ALA A 97 -19.52 19.41 -15.70
C ALA A 97 -21.05 19.38 -15.87
N ASP A 98 -21.57 19.79 -17.03
CA ASP A 98 -23.02 19.80 -17.34
C ASP A 98 -23.59 18.38 -17.38
N VAL A 99 -22.80 17.44 -17.91
CA VAL A 99 -23.12 16.02 -17.95
C VAL A 99 -23.12 15.43 -16.54
N SER A 100 -22.09 15.72 -15.74
CA SER A 100 -22.00 15.28 -14.34
C SER A 100 -23.19 15.80 -13.51
N ALA A 101 -23.63 17.03 -13.74
CA ALA A 101 -24.82 17.61 -13.09
C ALA A 101 -26.11 16.90 -13.52
N ALA A 102 -26.33 16.68 -14.82
CA ALA A 102 -27.54 16.04 -15.35
C ALA A 102 -27.66 14.55 -14.99
N LEU A 103 -26.53 13.89 -14.70
CA LEU A 103 -26.48 12.47 -14.35
C LEU A 103 -26.55 12.20 -12.85
N ARG A 104 -26.37 13.24 -12.01
CA ARG A 104 -26.37 13.14 -10.54
C ARG A 104 -27.71 12.69 -9.96
N ASP A 105 -28.80 12.90 -10.69
CA ASP A 105 -30.15 12.49 -10.29
C ASP A 105 -30.39 10.96 -10.43
N ARG A 106 -29.42 10.21 -10.98
CA ARG A 106 -29.53 8.76 -11.14
C ARG A 106 -28.77 8.03 -10.03
N PRO A 107 -29.46 7.23 -9.19
CA PRO A 107 -28.82 6.51 -8.08
C PRO A 107 -27.66 5.61 -8.52
N GLN A 108 -27.79 4.95 -9.67
CA GLN A 108 -26.75 4.06 -10.20
C GLN A 108 -25.47 4.82 -10.60
N TYR A 109 -25.61 6.02 -11.16
CA TYR A 109 -24.48 6.84 -11.58
C TYR A 109 -23.76 7.46 -10.38
N THR A 110 -24.53 7.97 -9.42
CA THR A 110 -23.99 8.48 -8.15
C THR A 110 -23.25 7.39 -7.37
N ALA A 111 -23.78 6.17 -7.34
CA ALA A 111 -23.07 5.03 -6.73
C ALA A 111 -21.74 4.72 -7.45
N ALA A 112 -21.70 4.77 -8.78
CA ALA A 112 -20.47 4.57 -9.54
C ALA A 112 -19.43 5.65 -9.26
N LEU A 113 -19.83 6.94 -9.25
CA LEU A 113 -18.94 8.04 -8.90
C LEU A 113 -18.38 7.92 -7.49
N GLN A 114 -19.21 7.51 -6.53
CA GLN A 114 -18.76 7.26 -5.15
C GLN A 114 -17.70 6.15 -5.07
N ARG A 115 -17.81 5.10 -5.89
CA ARG A 115 -16.77 4.06 -5.99
C ARG A 115 -15.47 4.62 -6.55
N TYR A 116 -15.52 5.40 -7.65
CA TYR A 116 -14.31 6.04 -8.20
C TYR A 116 -13.63 6.95 -7.16
N SER A 117 -14.39 7.81 -6.48
CA SER A 117 -13.88 8.69 -5.41
C SER A 117 -13.24 7.91 -4.27
N THR A 118 -13.85 6.78 -3.86
CA THR A 118 -13.29 5.89 -2.84
C THR A 118 -11.90 5.36 -3.22
N HIS A 119 -11.73 4.91 -4.47
CA HIS A 119 -10.45 4.37 -4.95
C HIS A 119 -9.38 5.45 -5.16
N GLN A 120 -9.78 6.66 -5.58
CA GLN A 120 -8.86 7.81 -5.60
C GLN A 120 -8.35 8.14 -4.21
N GLU A 121 -9.24 8.20 -3.22
CA GLU A 121 -8.86 8.52 -1.85
C GLU A 121 -7.98 7.42 -1.23
N LEU A 122 -8.29 6.14 -1.49
CA LEU A 122 -7.45 5.03 -1.08
C LEU A 122 -6.03 5.15 -1.66
N ALA A 123 -5.91 5.40 -2.96
CA ALA A 123 -4.61 5.57 -3.62
C ALA A 123 -3.84 6.78 -3.06
N ARG A 124 -4.54 7.90 -2.81
CA ARG A 124 -3.97 9.10 -2.20
C ARG A 124 -3.42 8.83 -0.80
N LEU A 125 -4.18 8.13 0.06
CA LEU A 125 -3.74 7.78 1.40
C LEU A 125 -2.55 6.82 1.39
N CYS A 126 -2.51 5.86 0.48
CA CYS A 126 -1.34 4.99 0.29
C CYS A 126 -0.08 5.80 -0.03
N MET A 127 -0.16 6.72 -0.99
CA MET A 127 0.98 7.59 -1.35
C MET A 127 1.36 8.56 -0.24
N SER A 128 0.38 9.13 0.46
CA SER A 128 0.62 10.00 1.60
C SER A 128 1.38 9.28 2.71
N ARG A 129 1.00 8.03 3.01
CA ARG A 129 1.71 7.20 3.99
C ARG A 129 3.11 6.81 3.52
N PHE A 130 3.25 6.39 2.27
CA PHE A 130 4.53 6.02 1.67
C PHE A 130 5.55 7.17 1.76
N ASN A 131 5.12 8.38 1.41
CA ASN A 131 5.95 9.58 1.48
C ASN A 131 6.18 10.04 2.92
N GLY A 132 5.13 10.06 3.75
CA GLY A 132 5.19 10.54 5.13
C GLY A 132 6.07 9.69 6.05
N GLU A 133 6.14 8.38 5.82
CA GLU A 133 7.03 7.45 6.55
C GLU A 133 8.41 7.29 5.88
N ASN A 134 8.70 8.04 4.81
CA ASN A 134 9.94 7.94 4.02
C ASN A 134 10.28 6.49 3.60
N LEU A 135 9.26 5.75 3.15
CA LEU A 135 9.37 4.31 2.88
C LEU A 135 10.25 3.99 1.67
N THR A 136 10.59 4.96 0.82
CA THR A 136 11.47 4.76 -0.34
C THR A 136 12.82 4.16 0.09
N SER A 137 13.52 4.84 1.00
CA SER A 137 14.84 4.38 1.44
C SER A 137 14.79 3.04 2.18
N LEU A 138 13.73 2.79 2.94
CA LEU A 138 13.52 1.51 3.60
C LEU A 138 13.27 0.40 2.58
N ALA A 139 12.41 0.65 1.59
CA ALA A 139 12.07 -0.30 0.55
C ALA A 139 13.29 -0.70 -0.28
N GLU A 140 14.20 0.23 -0.59
CA GLU A 140 15.45 -0.07 -1.29
C GLU A 140 16.32 -1.07 -0.51
N VAL A 141 16.47 -0.88 0.80
CA VAL A 141 17.22 -1.80 1.67
C VAL A 141 16.51 -3.15 1.76
N GLU A 142 15.19 -3.16 1.92
CA GLU A 142 14.41 -4.40 1.96
C GLU A 142 14.47 -5.19 0.66
N GLN A 143 14.42 -4.53 -0.50
CA GLN A 143 14.59 -5.16 -1.80
C GLN A 143 15.99 -5.76 -1.94
N THR A 144 17.02 -4.99 -1.59
CA THR A 144 18.41 -5.46 -1.64
C THR A 144 18.64 -6.69 -0.75
N LEU A 145 17.98 -6.75 0.42
CA LEU A 145 18.01 -7.93 1.28
C LEU A 145 17.28 -9.13 0.67
N ALA A 146 16.15 -8.90 0.01
CA ALA A 146 15.34 -9.96 -0.57
C ALA A 146 15.94 -10.54 -1.86
N THR A 147 16.58 -9.71 -2.69
CA THR A 147 17.15 -10.10 -3.99
C THR A 147 18.64 -10.43 -3.91
N GLY A 148 19.36 -9.88 -2.91
CA GLY A 148 20.81 -9.97 -2.81
C GLY A 148 21.57 -9.00 -3.72
N GLU A 149 20.87 -8.11 -4.42
CA GLU A 149 21.45 -7.15 -5.37
C GLU A 149 20.81 -5.75 -5.23
N THR A 150 21.57 -4.72 -5.53
CA THR A 150 21.08 -3.35 -5.62
C THR A 150 20.21 -3.15 -6.87
N ALA A 151 19.55 -1.99 -6.99
CA ALA A 151 18.77 -1.63 -8.19
C ALA A 151 19.58 -1.70 -9.51
N ASP A 152 20.91 -1.61 -9.44
CA ASP A 152 21.80 -1.73 -10.60
C ASP A 152 22.19 -3.19 -10.93
N GLY A 153 21.65 -4.18 -10.21
CA GLY A 153 22.01 -5.60 -10.36
C GLY A 153 23.41 -5.94 -9.81
N LYS A 154 23.90 -5.17 -8.82
CA LYS A 154 25.22 -5.36 -8.22
C LYS A 154 25.12 -5.90 -6.80
N ALA A 155 26.12 -6.64 -6.37
CA ALA A 155 26.23 -7.02 -4.96
C ALA A 155 26.31 -5.77 -4.06
N PRO A 156 25.56 -5.71 -2.95
CA PRO A 156 25.59 -4.57 -2.04
C PRO A 156 26.95 -4.47 -1.35
N LYS A 157 27.47 -3.25 -1.22
CA LYS A 157 28.79 -3.00 -0.61
C LYS A 157 28.78 -3.21 0.90
N SER A 158 27.73 -2.74 1.59
CA SER A 158 27.63 -2.84 3.04
C SER A 158 26.17 -2.84 3.51
N ILE A 159 25.49 -3.96 3.27
CA ILE A 159 24.08 -4.09 3.65
C ILE A 159 23.85 -3.94 5.16
N LYS A 160 24.80 -4.39 5.98
CA LYS A 160 24.76 -4.24 7.45
C LYS A 160 24.72 -2.76 7.86
N GLY A 161 25.48 -1.91 7.16
CA GLY A 161 25.53 -0.47 7.43
C GLY A 161 24.21 0.21 7.10
N GLU A 162 23.63 -0.12 5.95
CA GLU A 162 22.34 0.41 5.50
C GLU A 162 21.20 -0.01 6.45
N VAL A 163 21.17 -1.29 6.87
CA VAL A 163 20.23 -1.78 7.89
C VAL A 163 20.40 -1.00 9.20
N THR A 164 21.63 -0.87 9.69
CA THR A 164 21.95 -0.13 10.93
C THR A 164 21.43 1.31 10.87
N GLN A 165 21.62 2.00 9.74
CA GLN A 165 21.10 3.36 9.53
C GLN A 165 19.57 3.41 9.63
N GLN A 166 18.87 2.46 9.02
CA GLN A 166 17.40 2.40 9.07
C GLN A 166 16.89 2.08 10.49
N LEU A 167 17.58 1.23 11.25
CA LEU A 167 17.22 0.92 12.65
C LEU A 167 17.37 2.12 13.58
N MET A 168 18.37 2.97 13.35
CA MET A 168 18.57 4.20 14.14
C MET A 168 17.67 5.36 13.71
N SER A 169 17.06 5.28 12.52
CA SER A 169 16.22 6.36 12.00
C SER A 169 14.96 6.56 12.85
N PRO A 170 14.69 7.80 13.34
CA PRO A 170 13.49 8.09 14.10
C PRO A 170 12.23 8.12 13.22
N GLY A 171 12.38 8.31 11.90
CA GLY A 171 11.27 8.31 10.94
C GLY A 171 10.74 6.91 10.62
N VAL A 172 11.48 5.85 10.98
CA VAL A 172 11.08 4.47 10.73
C VAL A 172 10.30 3.94 11.93
N SER A 173 9.06 3.49 11.70
CA SER A 173 8.22 2.93 12.76
C SER A 173 8.82 1.66 13.36
N ALA A 174 8.46 1.34 14.61
CA ALA A 174 8.90 0.10 15.26
C ALA A 174 8.48 -1.16 14.47
N ALA A 175 7.31 -1.15 13.84
CA ALA A 175 6.84 -2.24 12.97
C ALA A 175 7.73 -2.42 11.74
N ASN A 176 8.13 -1.31 11.11
CA ASN A 176 9.04 -1.32 9.96
C ASN A 176 10.46 -1.81 10.36
N LYS A 177 10.98 -1.36 11.52
CA LYS A 177 12.26 -1.86 12.06
C LYS A 177 12.23 -3.35 12.37
N GLN A 178 11.12 -3.84 12.93
CA GLN A 178 10.90 -5.26 13.18
C GLN A 178 10.93 -6.06 11.87
N ARG A 179 10.18 -5.62 10.84
CA ARG A 179 10.18 -6.26 9.51
C ARG A 179 11.58 -6.28 8.90
N LEU A 180 12.30 -5.17 8.96
CA LEU A 180 13.66 -5.06 8.44
C LEU A 180 14.62 -6.04 9.13
N LEU A 181 14.56 -6.17 10.46
CA LEU A 181 15.36 -7.15 11.20
C LEU A 181 15.03 -8.60 10.81
N MET A 182 13.75 -8.90 10.61
CA MET A 182 13.31 -10.22 10.18
C MET A 182 13.86 -10.57 8.78
N LEU A 183 13.81 -9.62 7.84
CA LEU A 183 14.41 -9.77 6.51
C LEU A 183 15.93 -9.91 6.58
N TYR A 184 16.60 -9.07 7.38
CA TYR A 184 18.05 -9.11 7.52
C TYR A 184 18.53 -10.43 8.11
N LEU A 185 17.83 -10.93 9.14
CA LEU A 185 18.07 -12.27 9.66
C LEU A 185 17.89 -13.27 8.53
N ALA A 186 16.71 -13.34 7.90
CA ALA A 186 16.44 -14.31 6.83
C ALA A 186 17.49 -14.33 5.71
N ALA A 187 17.99 -13.17 5.28
CA ALA A 187 18.99 -13.04 4.23
C ALA A 187 20.43 -13.38 4.68
N SER A 188 20.77 -13.14 5.94
CA SER A 188 22.14 -13.36 6.47
C SER A 188 22.35 -14.82 6.82
N GLN A 189 23.46 -15.47 6.41
CA GLN A 189 23.76 -16.87 6.76
C GLN A 189 24.16 -17.07 8.23
N GLY A 190 23.23 -16.79 9.15
CA GLY A 190 23.46 -16.77 10.58
C GLY A 190 24.08 -15.46 11.07
N LEU A 191 23.54 -14.97 12.19
CA LEU A 191 24.12 -13.89 12.98
C LEU A 191 24.54 -14.45 14.32
N ASP A 192 25.71 -14.05 14.81
CA ASP A 192 26.08 -14.32 16.19
C ASP A 192 25.11 -13.59 17.14
N GLU A 193 24.86 -14.20 18.30
CA GLU A 193 23.88 -13.68 19.27
C GLU A 193 24.25 -12.29 19.80
N LYS A 194 25.54 -11.92 19.84
CA LYS A 194 25.97 -10.59 20.27
C LYS A 194 25.56 -9.53 19.24
N THR A 195 25.81 -9.76 17.96
CA THR A 195 25.38 -8.84 16.88
C THR A 195 23.87 -8.74 16.81
N LYS A 196 23.17 -9.87 16.95
CA LYS A 196 21.70 -9.91 16.96
C LYS A 196 21.11 -9.12 18.14
N SER A 197 21.66 -9.30 19.35
CA SER A 197 21.25 -8.51 20.52
C SER A 197 21.47 -7.02 20.30
N ALA A 198 22.66 -6.63 19.83
CA ALA A 198 22.98 -5.23 19.59
C ALA A 198 22.04 -4.56 18.57
N MET A 199 21.62 -5.29 17.53
CA MET A 199 20.66 -4.79 16.55
C MET A 199 19.24 -4.67 17.11
N LEU A 200 18.81 -5.61 17.97
CA LEU A 200 17.53 -5.53 18.67
C LEU A 200 17.48 -4.33 19.62
N ASP A 201 18.57 -4.09 20.35
CA ASP A 201 18.69 -2.96 21.26
C ASP A 201 18.64 -1.63 20.50
N MET A 202 19.34 -1.54 19.37
CA MET A 202 19.34 -0.36 18.50
C MET A 202 17.97 -0.06 17.88
N ALA A 203 17.20 -1.10 17.56
CA ALA A 203 15.87 -0.96 16.99
C ALA A 203 14.83 -0.46 18.00
N ALA A 204 15.17 -0.46 19.31
CA ALA A 204 14.31 -0.03 20.41
C ALA A 204 12.90 -0.66 20.37
N LEU A 205 12.85 -1.95 20.03
CA LEU A 205 11.60 -2.70 19.92
C LEU A 205 11.02 -3.03 21.28
N SER A 206 9.68 -3.14 21.36
CA SER A 206 9.05 -3.76 22.52
C SER A 206 9.48 -5.22 22.65
N GLU A 207 9.44 -5.77 23.86
CA GLU A 207 9.82 -7.16 24.12
C GLU A 207 8.94 -8.16 23.34
N ALA A 208 7.68 -7.82 23.06
CA ALA A 208 6.82 -8.63 22.20
C ALA A 208 7.34 -8.68 20.74
N GLN A 209 7.76 -7.54 20.19
CA GLN A 209 8.30 -7.47 18.84
C GLN A 209 9.68 -8.15 18.75
N ALA A 210 10.55 -7.93 19.74
CA ALA A 210 11.85 -8.61 19.81
C ALA A 210 11.68 -10.14 19.88
N ARG A 211 10.70 -10.63 20.65
CA ARG A 211 10.34 -12.05 20.69
C ARG A 211 9.87 -12.56 19.33
N ALA A 212 9.05 -11.81 18.61
CA ALA A 212 8.62 -12.20 17.27
C ALA A 212 9.80 -12.35 16.29
N VAL A 213 10.80 -11.47 16.37
CA VAL A 213 12.05 -11.60 15.59
C VAL A 213 12.81 -12.88 15.97
N ARG A 214 12.96 -13.17 17.27
CA ARG A 214 13.62 -14.40 17.75
C ARG A 214 12.87 -15.66 17.33
N ASN A 215 11.55 -15.61 17.28
CA ASN A 215 10.71 -16.75 16.97
C ASN A 215 10.82 -17.24 15.52
N LEU A 216 11.43 -16.46 14.62
CA LEU A 216 11.78 -16.93 13.27
C LEU A 216 12.59 -18.22 13.27
N GLY A 217 13.43 -18.43 14.30
CA GLY A 217 14.18 -19.69 14.44
C GLY A 217 13.29 -20.93 14.53
N TRP A 218 12.09 -20.82 15.12
CA TRP A 218 11.12 -21.92 15.17
C TRP A 218 10.51 -22.25 13.80
N LEU A 219 10.57 -21.31 12.85
CA LEU A 219 10.14 -21.51 11.47
C LEU A 219 11.30 -22.01 10.57
N GLY A 220 12.45 -22.34 11.15
CA GLY A 220 13.62 -22.82 10.41
C GLY A 220 14.48 -21.71 9.81
N VAL A 221 14.14 -20.44 10.01
CA VAL A 221 14.96 -19.31 9.55
C VAL A 221 16.19 -19.21 10.46
N HIS A 222 17.35 -19.58 9.94
CA HIS A 222 18.61 -19.70 10.69
C HIS A 222 18.54 -20.61 11.90
N ALA A 223 17.64 -21.59 11.89
CA ALA A 223 17.83 -22.78 12.70
C ALA A 223 19.19 -23.35 12.29
N THR A 224 20.15 -23.25 13.21
CA THR A 224 21.51 -23.72 13.02
C THR A 224 21.50 -25.04 12.28
N ALA A 225 22.51 -25.26 11.44
CA ALA A 225 22.75 -26.52 10.74
C ALA A 225 23.06 -27.70 11.70
N ALA A 226 22.33 -27.86 12.80
CA ALA A 226 22.37 -28.99 13.72
C ALA A 226 21.97 -30.32 13.03
N SER A 227 21.49 -30.29 11.78
CA SER A 227 21.18 -31.49 10.99
C SER A 227 22.26 -31.88 9.97
N ALA A 228 23.24 -31.02 9.68
CA ALA A 228 24.28 -31.33 8.68
C ALA A 228 25.51 -32.03 9.29
N ASP A 229 25.86 -31.73 10.54
CA ASP A 229 27.06 -32.32 11.19
C ASP A 229 26.86 -33.74 11.73
N SER A 230 25.61 -34.19 11.91
CA SER A 230 25.32 -35.58 12.28
C SER A 230 25.60 -36.58 11.14
N LYS A 231 25.72 -36.11 9.89
CA LYS A 231 26.09 -36.96 8.73
C LYS A 231 27.61 -37.08 8.52
N LYS A 232 28.43 -36.12 8.96
CA LYS A 232 29.90 -36.21 8.86
C LYS A 232 30.53 -37.06 9.96
N ALA A 233 29.93 -37.13 11.14
CA ALA A 233 30.41 -37.99 12.23
C ALA A 233 30.27 -39.49 11.95
N LYS A 234 29.35 -39.91 11.06
CA LYS A 234 29.11 -41.32 10.73
C LYS A 234 30.02 -41.86 9.61
N LYS A 235 30.72 -40.99 8.85
CA LYS A 235 31.61 -41.40 7.75
C LYS A 235 33.08 -41.58 8.17
N LYS A 236 33.43 -41.27 9.43
CA LYS A 236 34.79 -41.40 9.98
C LYS A 236 35.00 -42.63 10.87
N LYS A 237 34.00 -43.53 10.93
CA LYS A 237 33.99 -44.75 11.75
C LYS A 237 33.69 -46.02 10.95
N GLY A 238 33.84 -45.98 9.62
CA GLY A 238 33.75 -47.13 8.73
C GLY A 238 35.09 -47.40 8.08
#